data_AF-A0A9P7T250-F1
#
_entry.id   AF-A0A9P7T250-F1
#
_cell.length_a   1.000
_cell.length_b   1.000
_cell.length_c   1.000
_cell.angle_alpha   90.00
_cell.angle_beta   90.00
_cell.angle_gamma   90.00
#
_symmetry.space_group_name_H-M   'P 1'
#
loop_
_entity.id
_entity.type
_entity.pdbx_description
1 polymer ?
#
loop_
_entity_poly.entity_id
_entity_poly.type
_entity_poly.pdbx_seq_one_letter_code
_entity_poly.pdbx_strand_id
1 'polypeptide(L)'
;MQQSIGARRALRDAAQYWAKFVSQCIVKRLETNRFNEFIPLVHSQHPLPPILVAELFLRPQPYNEVSLDPRIPPYIQALSQLGYVDASSILRALYKYSSLQLKATAQTGSLDSRDNEQGQTGVNGTGRLRRWRSSAWVEEFMFYHVIKMMVEGTAMRDTKAALQLCHVISKWMELFTLVSTSFAADVIGNLQQNSQLRDELDVSRAAFIPLLLRLVETPLLVRAVSQPFAKGIRKHFSRSLSRFIQTLQPAPFVDRLEMFRTDTLAKLDPIDKKNQAAANAAMDELLETTVGLDNFVIQDIPISNTRVALYIYLNAS
;
A
#
# COMPACT_ATOMS: atom_id res chain seq x y z
N MET A 1 -21.66 -3.69 31.74
CA MET A 1 -21.70 -4.85 30.82
C MET A 1 -22.88 -4.80 29.83
N GLN A 2 -24.11 -4.48 30.25
CA GLN A 2 -25.29 -4.38 29.37
C GLN A 2 -25.19 -3.31 28.26
N GLN A 3 -24.62 -2.13 28.54
CA GLN A 3 -24.42 -1.07 27.53
C GLN A 3 -23.51 -1.51 26.36
N SER A 4 -22.48 -2.32 26.63
CA SER A 4 -21.59 -2.86 25.59
C SER A 4 -22.29 -3.89 24.69
N ILE A 5 -23.29 -4.60 25.22
CA ILE A 5 -24.05 -5.59 24.44
C ILE A 5 -25.06 -4.86 23.54
N GLY A 6 -25.72 -3.81 24.05
CA GLY A 6 -26.61 -2.95 23.26
C GLY A 6 -25.88 -2.27 22.10
N ALA A 7 -24.72 -1.67 22.35
CA ALA A 7 -23.91 -1.02 21.31
C ALA A 7 -23.45 -2.00 20.21
N ARG A 8 -23.08 -3.23 20.58
CA ARG A 8 -22.69 -4.27 19.60
C ARG A 8 -23.87 -4.75 18.75
N ARG A 9 -25.07 -4.83 19.32
CA ARG A 9 -26.29 -5.16 18.56
C ARG A 9 -26.65 -4.04 17.60
N ALA A 10 -26.71 -2.79 18.08
CA ALA A 10 -26.98 -1.63 17.23
C ALA A 10 -25.98 -1.51 16.06
N LEU A 11 -24.68 -1.74 16.32
CA LEU A 11 -23.66 -1.76 15.27
C LEU A 11 -23.88 -2.89 14.25
N ARG A 12 -24.28 -4.08 14.72
CA ARG A 12 -24.60 -5.22 13.84
C ARG A 12 -25.82 -4.92 12.97
N ASP A 13 -26.86 -4.36 13.56
CA ASP A 13 -28.11 -4.04 12.87
C ASP A 13 -27.87 -2.93 11.84
N ALA A 14 -27.09 -1.89 12.19
CA ALA A 14 -26.63 -0.88 11.26
C ALA A 14 -25.80 -1.49 10.12
N ALA A 15 -24.84 -2.37 10.43
CA ALA A 15 -24.03 -3.02 9.40
C ALA A 15 -24.87 -3.89 8.45
N GLN A 16 -25.88 -4.60 8.96
CA GLN A 16 -26.83 -5.36 8.14
C GLN A 16 -27.69 -4.46 7.26
N TYR A 17 -28.15 -3.33 7.81
CA TYR A 17 -28.92 -2.35 7.05
C TYR A 17 -28.09 -1.77 5.91
N TRP A 18 -26.87 -1.29 6.19
CA TRP A 18 -25.97 -0.77 5.16
C TRP A 18 -25.62 -1.82 4.12
N ALA A 19 -25.40 -3.08 4.51
CA ALA A 19 -25.15 -4.15 3.54
C ALA A 19 -26.33 -4.37 2.58
N LYS A 20 -27.57 -4.32 3.10
CA LYS A 20 -28.81 -4.38 2.28
C LYS A 20 -28.97 -3.13 1.41
N PHE A 21 -28.67 -1.96 1.94
CA PHE A 21 -28.74 -0.71 1.19
C PHE A 21 -27.76 -0.71 0.01
N VAL A 22 -26.50 -1.10 0.24
CA VAL A 22 -25.47 -1.21 -0.80
C VAL A 22 -25.88 -2.23 -1.87
N SER A 23 -26.35 -3.42 -1.47
CA SER A 23 -26.79 -4.42 -2.44
C SER A 23 -27.97 -3.92 -3.28
N GLN A 24 -28.92 -3.20 -2.69
CA GLN A 24 -30.02 -2.58 -3.43
C GLN A 24 -29.55 -1.47 -4.37
N CYS A 25 -28.57 -0.65 -3.98
CA CYS A 25 -28.00 0.37 -4.87
C CYS A 25 -27.38 -0.25 -6.12
N ILE A 26 -26.65 -1.35 -5.96
CA ILE A 26 -26.02 -2.08 -7.07
C ILE A 26 -27.08 -2.75 -7.95
N VAL A 27 -28.00 -3.52 -7.38
CA VAL A 27 -29.03 -4.26 -8.12
C VAL A 27 -29.98 -3.33 -8.87
N LYS A 28 -30.46 -2.26 -8.22
CA LYS A 28 -31.36 -1.27 -8.82
C LYS A 28 -30.63 -0.24 -9.67
N ARG A 29 -29.30 -0.32 -9.78
CA ARG A 29 -28.49 0.61 -10.58
C ARG A 29 -28.74 2.08 -10.21
N LEU A 30 -28.82 2.37 -8.91
CA LEU A 30 -29.23 3.67 -8.39
C LEU A 30 -28.34 4.81 -8.91
N GLU A 31 -28.93 5.90 -9.36
CA GLU A 31 -28.16 7.06 -9.81
C GLU A 31 -27.47 7.76 -8.64
N THR A 32 -26.28 8.32 -8.88
CA THR A 32 -25.47 9.01 -7.86
C THR A 32 -26.22 10.17 -7.20
N ASN A 33 -27.05 10.90 -7.96
CA ASN A 33 -27.85 12.02 -7.42
C ASN A 33 -28.86 11.53 -6.39
N ARG A 34 -29.61 10.46 -6.70
CA ARG A 34 -30.56 9.85 -5.75
C ARG A 34 -29.85 9.24 -4.56
N PHE A 35 -28.67 8.65 -4.78
CA PHE A 35 -27.83 8.14 -3.70
C PHE A 35 -27.45 9.25 -2.71
N ASN A 36 -27.07 10.44 -3.19
CA ASN A 36 -26.76 11.60 -2.36
C ASN A 36 -27.92 12.04 -1.47
N GLU A 37 -29.16 11.90 -1.92
CA GLU A 37 -30.35 12.23 -1.13
C GLU A 37 -30.62 11.20 -0.02
N PHE A 38 -30.40 9.91 -0.29
CA PHE A 38 -30.67 8.85 0.68
C PHE A 38 -29.60 8.73 1.77
N ILE A 39 -28.32 8.97 1.43
CA ILE A 39 -27.20 8.71 2.34
C ILE A 39 -27.28 9.47 3.67
N PRO A 40 -27.62 10.77 3.72
CA PRO A 40 -27.79 11.49 4.99
C PRO A 40 -28.85 10.85 5.89
N LEU A 41 -29.96 10.38 5.30
CA LEU A 41 -31.03 9.69 6.03
C LEU A 41 -30.54 8.36 6.59
N VAL A 42 -29.87 7.55 5.76
CA VAL A 42 -29.32 6.25 6.16
C VAL A 42 -28.29 6.41 7.29
N HIS A 43 -27.38 7.38 7.16
CA HIS A 43 -26.36 7.62 8.18
C HIS A 43 -26.96 8.15 9.49
N SER A 44 -28.02 8.97 9.43
CA SER A 44 -28.71 9.47 10.63
C SER A 44 -29.41 8.36 11.43
N GLN A 45 -30.00 7.38 10.74
CA GLN A 45 -30.73 6.26 11.37
C GLN A 45 -29.80 5.12 11.79
N HIS A 46 -28.75 4.87 11.00
CA HIS A 46 -27.84 3.75 11.17
C HIS A 46 -26.39 4.23 11.07
N PRO A 47 -25.86 4.96 12.07
CA PRO A 47 -24.50 5.48 12.01
C PRO A 47 -23.48 4.32 12.01
N LEU A 48 -22.49 4.40 11.13
CA LEU A 48 -21.39 3.45 11.05
C LEU A 48 -20.03 4.17 11.04
N PRO A 49 -18.99 3.57 11.65
CA PRO A 49 -17.62 4.05 11.50
C PRO A 49 -17.20 4.13 10.02
N PRO A 50 -16.44 5.16 9.61
CA PRO A 50 -15.99 5.34 8.24
C PRO A 50 -15.31 4.13 7.61
N ILE A 51 -14.53 3.38 8.41
CA ILE A 51 -13.86 2.16 7.96
C ILE A 51 -14.84 1.06 7.57
N LEU A 52 -15.94 0.90 8.32
CA LEU A 52 -16.94 -0.13 8.00
C LEU A 52 -17.75 0.28 6.77
N VAL A 53 -18.05 1.57 6.62
CA VAL A 53 -18.71 2.08 5.41
C VAL A 53 -17.81 1.81 4.20
N ALA A 54 -16.54 2.22 4.24
CA ALA A 54 -15.59 1.96 3.15
C ALA A 54 -15.47 0.45 2.82
N GLU A 55 -15.37 -0.40 3.85
CA GLU A 55 -15.30 -1.85 3.64
C GLU A 55 -16.56 -2.43 2.98
N LEU A 56 -17.75 -1.97 3.34
CA LEU A 56 -19.01 -2.48 2.76
C LEU A 56 -19.11 -2.22 1.26
N PHE A 57 -18.59 -1.08 0.80
CA PHE A 57 -18.58 -0.72 -0.62
C PHE A 57 -17.40 -1.36 -1.37
N LEU A 58 -16.22 -1.47 -0.76
CA LEU A 58 -14.99 -1.90 -1.47
C LEU A 58 -14.67 -3.39 -1.36
N ARG A 59 -15.42 -4.15 -0.54
CA ARG A 59 -15.22 -5.61 -0.40
C ARG A 59 -15.78 -6.40 -1.59
N PRO A 60 -15.15 -7.55 -1.93
CA PRO A 60 -15.72 -8.55 -2.82
C PRO A 60 -17.09 -9.03 -2.32
N GLN A 61 -18.03 -9.15 -3.25
CA GLN A 61 -19.35 -9.70 -2.96
C GLN A 61 -19.35 -11.20 -3.24
N PRO A 62 -20.19 -12.01 -2.57
CA PRO A 62 -20.22 -13.46 -2.79
C PRO A 62 -20.44 -13.87 -4.26
N TYR A 63 -21.16 -13.03 -5.00
CA TYR A 63 -21.50 -13.22 -6.42
C TYR A 63 -20.53 -12.53 -7.39
N ASN A 64 -19.63 -11.66 -6.91
CA ASN A 64 -18.65 -10.98 -7.74
C ASN A 64 -17.34 -10.79 -6.96
N GLU A 65 -16.34 -11.57 -7.35
CA GLU A 65 -14.97 -11.50 -6.85
C GLU A 65 -13.97 -11.14 -7.93
N VAL A 66 -14.43 -10.85 -9.16
CA VAL A 66 -13.55 -10.57 -10.30
C VAL A 66 -13.03 -9.14 -10.19
N SER A 67 -13.95 -8.17 -10.15
CA SER A 67 -13.63 -6.75 -10.10
C SER A 67 -14.79 -5.96 -9.47
N LEU A 68 -14.49 -4.76 -8.96
CA LEU A 68 -15.50 -3.90 -8.35
C LEU A 68 -16.56 -3.44 -9.38
N ASP A 69 -17.80 -3.18 -8.96
CA ASP A 69 -18.81 -2.57 -9.83
C ASP A 69 -18.45 -1.10 -10.15
N PRO A 70 -18.49 -0.65 -11.42
CA PRO A 70 -18.10 0.70 -11.83
C PRO A 70 -18.97 1.82 -11.25
N ARG A 71 -20.13 1.53 -10.62
CA ARG A 71 -20.94 2.53 -9.90
C ARG A 71 -20.46 2.82 -8.49
N ILE A 72 -19.66 1.93 -7.91
CA ILE A 72 -19.19 2.09 -6.53
C ILE A 72 -18.25 3.28 -6.37
N PRO A 73 -17.30 3.57 -7.30
CA PRO A 73 -16.43 4.73 -7.15
C PRO A 73 -17.16 6.08 -7.03
N PRO A 74 -18.18 6.41 -7.84
CA PRO A 74 -19.01 7.59 -7.62
C PRO A 74 -19.71 7.63 -6.25
N TYR A 75 -20.17 6.49 -5.72
CA TYR A 75 -20.77 6.44 -4.38
C TYR A 75 -19.74 6.72 -3.27
N ILE A 76 -18.51 6.20 -3.40
CA ILE A 76 -17.43 6.52 -2.45
C ILE A 76 -17.09 8.00 -2.50
N GLN A 77 -17.06 8.62 -3.69
CA GLN A 77 -16.84 10.06 -3.83
C GLN A 77 -17.94 10.88 -3.14
N ALA A 78 -19.21 10.48 -3.30
CA ALA A 78 -20.33 11.08 -2.57
C ALA A 78 -20.17 10.95 -1.05
N LEU A 79 -19.82 9.76 -0.56
CA LEU A 79 -19.62 9.49 0.86
C LEU A 79 -18.44 10.30 1.44
N SER A 80 -17.37 10.49 0.68
CA SER A 80 -16.20 11.25 1.13
C SER A 80 -16.46 12.76 1.14
N GLN A 81 -17.22 13.29 0.17
CA GLN A 81 -17.68 14.68 0.16
C GLN A 81 -18.56 15.00 1.37
N LEU A 82 -19.44 14.08 1.77
CA LEU A 82 -20.27 14.21 2.96
C LEU A 82 -19.52 13.90 4.27
N GLY A 83 -18.25 13.48 4.20
CA GLY A 83 -17.42 13.19 5.36
C GLY A 83 -17.73 11.89 6.09
N TYR A 84 -18.52 10.99 5.48
CA TYR A 84 -18.84 9.67 6.04
C TYR A 84 -17.74 8.64 5.81
N VAL A 85 -16.84 8.90 4.85
CA VAL A 85 -15.67 8.07 4.57
C VAL A 85 -14.43 8.96 4.50
N ASP A 86 -13.35 8.54 5.17
CA ASP A 86 -12.06 9.22 5.15
C ASP A 86 -11.03 8.49 4.26
N ALA A 87 -10.01 9.24 3.83
CA ALA A 87 -8.93 8.73 2.98
C ALA A 87 -8.25 7.48 3.56
N SER A 88 -8.00 7.45 4.88
CA SER A 88 -7.32 6.33 5.50
C SER A 88 -8.20 5.07 5.50
N SER A 89 -9.52 5.21 5.65
CA SER A 89 -10.47 4.10 5.55
C SER A 89 -10.56 3.53 4.13
N ILE A 90 -10.59 4.38 3.11
CA ILE A 90 -10.58 3.95 1.70
C ILE A 90 -9.34 3.10 1.42
N LEU A 91 -8.15 3.64 1.73
CA LEU A 91 -6.89 2.94 1.47
C LEU A 91 -6.74 1.65 2.28
N ARG A 92 -7.27 1.59 3.50
CA ARG A 92 -7.26 0.37 4.33
C ARG A 92 -8.15 -0.72 3.73
N ALA A 93 -9.36 -0.34 3.30
CA ALA A 93 -10.28 -1.28 2.70
C ALA A 93 -9.71 -1.82 1.37
N LEU A 94 -9.15 -0.96 0.51
CA LEU A 94 -8.46 -1.40 -0.70
C LEU A 94 -7.29 -2.33 -0.39
N TYR A 95 -6.43 -1.96 0.55
CA TYR A 95 -5.27 -2.76 0.94
C TYR A 95 -5.67 -4.17 1.39
N LYS A 96 -6.77 -4.27 2.15
CA LYS A 96 -7.30 -5.53 2.68
C LYS A 96 -7.79 -6.48 1.59
N TYR A 97 -8.40 -5.93 0.54
CA TYR A 97 -9.05 -6.70 -0.52
C TYR A 97 -8.29 -6.75 -1.85
N SER A 98 -7.14 -6.09 -1.93
CA SER A 98 -6.26 -6.06 -3.11
C SER A 98 -5.92 -7.46 -3.62
N SER A 99 -5.90 -7.64 -4.94
CA SER A 99 -5.46 -8.87 -5.62
C SER A 99 -4.01 -9.20 -5.32
N LEU A 100 -3.16 -8.19 -5.12
CA LEU A 100 -1.72 -8.33 -4.80
C LEU A 100 -1.47 -9.08 -3.49
N GLN A 101 -2.43 -9.03 -2.56
CA GLN A 101 -2.38 -9.79 -1.30
C GLN A 101 -2.41 -11.31 -1.51
N LEU A 102 -2.96 -11.80 -2.62
CA LEU A 102 -2.96 -13.23 -2.94
C LEU A 102 -1.53 -13.75 -3.11
N LYS A 103 -0.66 -12.97 -3.74
CA LYS A 103 0.76 -13.33 -3.93
C LYS A 103 1.58 -13.09 -2.66
N ALA A 104 1.31 -12.00 -1.95
CA ALA A 104 1.95 -11.72 -0.65
C ALA A 104 1.73 -12.85 0.37
N THR A 105 0.49 -13.34 0.48
CA THR A 105 0.13 -14.41 1.43
C THR A 105 0.72 -15.76 1.07
N ALA A 106 0.91 -16.04 -0.23
CA ALA A 106 1.57 -17.26 -0.69
C ALA A 106 3.06 -17.34 -0.26
N GLN A 107 3.74 -16.20 -0.13
CA GLN A 107 5.16 -16.14 0.24
C GLN A 107 5.39 -16.17 1.75
N THR A 108 4.47 -15.62 2.53
CA THR A 108 4.58 -15.62 3.99
C THR A 108 4.25 -16.98 4.63
N GLY A 109 3.99 -18.03 3.84
CA GLY A 109 3.81 -19.39 4.34
C GLY A 109 2.68 -19.51 5.37
N SER A 110 1.62 -18.69 5.28
CA SER A 110 0.45 -18.86 6.14
C SER A 110 -0.15 -20.24 5.84
N LEU A 111 -0.11 -21.11 6.84
CA LEU A 111 -0.62 -22.49 6.87
C LEU A 111 -2.15 -22.57 6.71
N ASP A 112 -2.71 -21.95 5.67
CA ASP A 112 -4.13 -22.09 5.29
C ASP A 112 -4.28 -22.91 4.00
N SER A 113 -3.47 -23.94 3.87
CA SER A 113 -3.60 -24.96 2.84
C SER A 113 -3.65 -26.33 3.49
N ARG A 114 -4.84 -26.74 3.98
CA ARG A 114 -5.33 -28.10 3.85
C ARG A 114 -6.86 -28.13 3.69
N ASP A 115 -7.23 -28.77 2.59
CA ASP A 115 -8.44 -29.55 2.33
C ASP A 115 -9.69 -28.91 1.69
N ASN A 116 -9.83 -29.32 0.42
CA ASN A 116 -11.00 -29.85 -0.27
C ASN A 116 -12.17 -28.97 -0.70
N GLU A 117 -12.38 -29.06 -2.02
CA GLU A 117 -13.68 -29.19 -2.68
C GLU A 117 -14.70 -29.93 -1.80
N GLN A 118 -15.70 -29.20 -1.30
CA GLN A 118 -17.12 -29.59 -1.32
C GLN A 118 -17.95 -28.49 -0.67
N GLY A 119 -19.02 -28.09 -1.35
CA GLY A 119 -19.94 -27.10 -0.83
C GLY A 119 -20.59 -27.60 0.46
N GLN A 120 -20.66 -26.74 1.47
CA GLN A 120 -21.76 -26.74 2.42
C GLN A 120 -21.86 -25.41 3.19
N THR A 121 -23.09 -24.93 3.20
CA THR A 121 -23.68 -23.91 4.05
C THR A 121 -23.36 -24.14 5.53
N GLY A 122 -22.83 -23.12 6.21
CA GLY A 122 -22.65 -23.19 7.66
C GLY A 122 -21.94 -21.97 8.23
N VAL A 123 -22.65 -21.25 9.09
CA VAL A 123 -22.22 -20.07 9.83
C VAL A 123 -21.10 -20.45 10.81
N ASN A 124 -20.04 -19.63 10.86
CA ASN A 124 -18.85 -19.71 11.74
C ASN A 124 -17.71 -20.64 11.28
N GLY A 125 -16.95 -20.18 10.28
CA GLY A 125 -15.57 -20.58 10.04
C GLY A 125 -14.76 -19.33 9.71
N THR A 126 -13.54 -19.21 10.24
CA THR A 126 -12.53 -18.24 9.77
C THR A 126 -12.12 -18.61 8.35
N GLY A 127 -13.04 -18.41 7.40
CA GLY A 127 -12.82 -18.67 5.99
C GLY A 127 -11.81 -17.69 5.44
N ARG A 128 -10.93 -18.19 4.58
CA ARG A 128 -9.93 -17.42 3.83
C ARG A 128 -10.58 -16.13 3.33
N LEU A 129 -10.02 -14.99 3.73
CA LEU A 129 -10.57 -13.68 3.38
C LEU A 129 -10.70 -13.59 1.85
N ARG A 130 -11.93 -13.41 1.35
CA ARG A 130 -12.19 -13.23 -0.08
C ARG A 130 -11.57 -11.92 -0.55
N ARG A 131 -10.80 -11.97 -1.63
CA ARG A 131 -10.10 -10.83 -2.23
C ARG A 131 -10.49 -10.70 -3.69
N TRP A 132 -10.24 -9.53 -4.26
CA TRP A 132 -10.46 -9.30 -5.70
C TRP A 132 -9.48 -10.14 -6.51
N ARG A 133 -9.94 -10.69 -7.64
CA ARG A 133 -9.04 -11.30 -8.64
C ARG A 133 -8.31 -10.22 -9.42
N SER A 134 -8.99 -9.10 -9.67
CA SER A 134 -8.42 -7.90 -10.28
C SER A 134 -8.86 -6.63 -9.54
N SER A 135 -7.90 -5.90 -8.99
CA SER A 135 -8.16 -4.65 -8.27
C SER A 135 -7.39 -3.42 -8.77
N ALA A 136 -6.49 -3.58 -9.73
CA ALA A 136 -5.61 -2.49 -10.18
C ALA A 136 -6.38 -1.23 -10.63
N TRP A 137 -7.46 -1.40 -11.39
CA TRP A 137 -8.25 -0.26 -11.88
C TRP A 137 -8.94 0.53 -10.76
N VAL A 138 -9.47 -0.16 -9.73
CA VAL A 138 -10.14 0.50 -8.61
C VAL A 138 -9.11 1.14 -7.69
N GLU A 139 -7.97 0.48 -7.48
CA GLU A 139 -6.84 1.02 -6.73
C GLU A 139 -6.36 2.32 -7.37
N GLU A 140 -6.14 2.32 -8.69
CA GLU A 140 -5.80 3.51 -9.46
C GLU A 140 -6.81 4.63 -9.25
N PHE A 141 -8.08 4.37 -9.51
CA PHE A 141 -9.13 5.39 -9.38
C PHE A 141 -9.18 5.97 -7.96
N MET A 142 -9.07 5.11 -6.96
CA MET A 142 -9.17 5.53 -5.56
C MET A 142 -7.91 6.24 -5.07
N PHE A 143 -6.72 5.91 -5.59
CA PHE A 143 -5.51 6.69 -5.31
C PHE A 143 -5.65 8.12 -5.83
N TYR A 144 -6.15 8.30 -7.06
CA TYR A 144 -6.45 9.63 -7.59
C TYR A 144 -7.55 10.35 -6.79
N HIS A 145 -8.57 9.63 -6.34
CA HIS A 145 -9.58 10.20 -5.47
C HIS A 145 -8.99 10.68 -4.14
N VAL A 146 -8.10 9.92 -3.51
CA VAL A 146 -7.42 10.32 -2.27
C VAL A 146 -6.49 11.50 -2.52
N ILE A 147 -5.78 11.55 -3.64
CA ILE A 147 -5.00 12.74 -4.04
C ILE A 147 -5.90 13.98 -4.09
N LYS A 148 -7.07 13.86 -4.73
CA LYS A 148 -8.06 14.95 -4.77
C LYS A 148 -8.49 15.38 -3.37
N MET A 149 -8.80 14.44 -2.47
CA MET A 149 -9.13 14.74 -1.07
C MET A 149 -7.97 15.45 -0.32
N MET A 150 -6.72 15.15 -0.66
CA MET A 150 -5.55 15.84 -0.09
C MET A 150 -5.38 17.25 -0.63
N VAL A 151 -5.65 17.47 -1.92
CA VAL A 151 -5.67 18.81 -2.54
C VAL A 151 -6.76 19.69 -1.94
N GLU A 152 -7.94 19.13 -1.70
CA GLU A 152 -9.08 19.81 -1.08
C GLU A 152 -8.91 20.00 0.45
N GLY A 153 -7.85 19.44 1.05
CA GLY A 153 -7.60 19.52 2.49
C GLY A 153 -8.52 18.65 3.36
N THR A 154 -9.35 17.78 2.77
CA THR A 154 -10.30 16.93 3.48
C THR A 154 -9.69 15.63 3.99
N ALA A 155 -8.57 15.18 3.40
CA ALA A 155 -7.90 13.91 3.75
C ALA A 155 -7.15 13.95 5.09
N MET A 156 -6.57 15.10 5.47
CA MET A 156 -5.71 15.24 6.66
C MET A 156 -6.16 16.44 7.50
N ARG A 157 -7.33 16.31 8.13
CA ARG A 157 -7.89 17.37 8.99
C ARG A 157 -7.05 17.57 10.25
N ASP A 158 -6.53 16.47 10.82
CA ASP A 158 -5.79 16.46 12.08
C ASP A 158 -4.48 15.67 11.98
N THR A 159 -3.58 15.89 12.94
CA THR A 159 -2.34 15.11 13.13
C THR A 159 -2.59 13.61 13.19
N LYS A 160 -3.67 13.18 13.86
CA LYS A 160 -4.04 11.76 13.94
C LYS A 160 -4.38 11.19 12.57
N ALA A 161 -5.17 11.91 11.77
CA ALA A 161 -5.53 11.49 10.41
C ALA A 161 -4.30 11.41 9.50
N ALA A 162 -3.39 12.39 9.59
CA ALA A 162 -2.13 12.39 8.86
C ALA A 162 -1.26 11.16 9.21
N LEU A 163 -1.14 10.82 10.49
CA LEU A 163 -0.38 9.64 10.93
C LEU A 163 -1.05 8.32 10.53
N GLN A 164 -2.38 8.26 10.57
CA GLN A 164 -3.13 7.09 10.09
C GLN A 164 -2.94 6.89 8.59
N LEU A 165 -2.98 7.96 7.80
CA LEU A 165 -2.74 7.93 6.37
C LEU A 165 -1.31 7.50 6.05
N CYS A 166 -0.33 8.11 6.73
CA CYS A 166 1.09 7.75 6.64
C CYS A 166 1.32 6.25 6.90
N HIS A 167 0.74 5.71 7.98
CA HIS A 167 0.86 4.29 8.30
C HIS A 167 0.28 3.37 7.23
N VAL A 168 -0.86 3.73 6.64
CA VAL A 168 -1.51 2.93 5.58
C VAL A 168 -0.69 2.99 4.29
N ILE A 169 -0.16 4.15 3.93
CA ILE A 169 0.74 4.31 2.78
C ILE A 169 2.03 3.50 2.98
N SER A 170 2.58 3.42 4.21
CA SER A 170 3.71 2.51 4.48
C SER A 170 3.37 1.06 4.20
N LYS A 171 2.17 0.60 4.57
CA LYS A 171 1.73 -0.78 4.29
C LYS A 171 1.59 -1.06 2.80
N TRP A 172 1.10 -0.09 2.03
CA TRP A 172 1.06 -0.19 0.57
C TRP A 172 2.45 -0.29 -0.04
N MET A 173 3.40 0.55 0.39
CA MET A 173 4.80 0.47 -0.02
C MET A 173 5.38 -0.93 0.26
N GLU A 174 5.15 -1.47 1.44
CA GLU A 174 5.60 -2.82 1.80
C GLU A 174 4.97 -3.93 0.95
N LEU A 175 3.68 -3.82 0.64
CA LEU A 175 3.00 -4.76 -0.25
C LEU A 175 3.62 -4.72 -1.65
N PHE A 176 3.83 -3.53 -2.22
CA PHE A 176 4.48 -3.42 -3.53
C PHE A 176 5.90 -3.95 -3.51
N THR A 177 6.69 -3.64 -2.48
CA THR A 177 8.05 -4.17 -2.34
C THR A 177 8.03 -5.70 -2.27
N LEU A 178 7.18 -6.27 -1.41
CA LEU A 178 7.07 -7.71 -1.23
C LEU A 178 6.72 -8.40 -2.54
N VAL A 179 5.72 -7.87 -3.27
CA VAL A 179 5.27 -8.44 -4.54
C VAL A 179 6.27 -8.20 -5.68
N SER A 180 7.10 -7.15 -5.63
CA SER A 180 8.26 -6.99 -6.53
C SER A 180 9.34 -8.04 -6.29
N THR A 181 9.79 -8.20 -5.04
CA THR A 181 10.91 -9.11 -4.70
C THR A 181 10.53 -10.56 -4.99
N SER A 182 9.29 -10.90 -4.67
CA SER A 182 8.50 -12.01 -5.16
C SER A 182 8.72 -12.37 -6.63
N PHE A 183 8.57 -11.41 -7.54
CA PHE A 183 8.70 -11.65 -8.98
C PHE A 183 10.16 -11.78 -9.43
N ALA A 184 11.08 -11.13 -8.71
CA ALA A 184 12.51 -11.28 -8.96
C ALA A 184 13.05 -12.65 -8.53
N ALA A 185 12.49 -13.23 -7.46
CA ALA A 185 12.86 -14.56 -6.97
C ALA A 185 12.21 -15.69 -7.80
N ASP A 186 10.98 -15.49 -8.26
CA ASP A 186 10.19 -16.48 -9.02
C ASP A 186 10.40 -16.33 -10.54
N VAL A 187 11.58 -16.70 -11.03
CA VAL A 187 11.96 -16.63 -12.46
C VAL A 187 11.33 -17.77 -13.28
N ILE A 188 10.88 -18.86 -12.64
CA ILE A 188 10.43 -20.11 -13.29
C ILE A 188 8.92 -20.40 -13.10
N GLY A 189 8.23 -19.73 -12.16
CA GLY A 189 6.80 -19.96 -11.88
C GLY A 189 5.86 -19.54 -13.01
N ASN A 190 4.66 -20.15 -13.02
CA ASN A 190 3.56 -19.98 -14.00
C ASN A 190 3.53 -18.60 -14.69
N LEU A 191 4.16 -18.54 -15.87
CA LEU A 191 4.47 -17.31 -16.59
C LEU A 191 3.22 -16.44 -16.88
N GLN A 192 2.09 -17.08 -17.20
CA GLN A 192 0.83 -16.39 -17.51
C GLN A 192 0.18 -15.72 -16.30
N GLN A 193 0.03 -16.43 -15.17
CA GLN A 193 -0.53 -15.86 -13.94
C GLN A 193 0.40 -14.77 -13.38
N ASN A 194 1.71 -14.99 -13.50
CA ASN A 194 2.73 -14.02 -13.10
C ASN A 194 2.69 -12.77 -13.99
N SER A 195 2.42 -12.88 -15.30
CA SER A 195 2.27 -11.72 -16.19
C SER A 195 1.10 -10.83 -15.77
N GLN A 196 -0.09 -11.41 -15.58
CA GLN A 196 -1.28 -10.63 -15.20
C GLN A 196 -1.09 -9.90 -13.87
N LEU A 197 -0.51 -10.57 -12.87
CA LEU A 197 -0.25 -9.94 -11.57
C LEU A 197 0.89 -8.89 -11.64
N ARG A 198 1.84 -9.01 -12.57
CA ARG A 198 2.85 -7.98 -12.83
C ARG A 198 2.19 -6.74 -13.44
N ASP A 199 1.31 -6.92 -14.41
CA ASP A 199 0.57 -5.80 -15.01
C ASP A 199 -0.29 -5.08 -13.95
N GLU A 200 -0.99 -5.82 -13.09
CA GLU A 200 -1.78 -5.23 -12.00
C GLU A 200 -0.90 -4.47 -10.99
N LEU A 201 0.24 -5.05 -10.63
CA LEU A 201 1.23 -4.41 -9.76
C LEU A 201 1.73 -3.10 -10.37
N ASP A 202 2.05 -3.09 -11.66
CA ASP A 202 2.61 -1.91 -12.34
C ASP A 202 1.57 -0.81 -12.49
N VAL A 203 0.32 -1.14 -12.86
CA VAL A 203 -0.80 -0.17 -12.91
C VAL A 203 -1.06 0.42 -11.54
N SER A 204 -1.23 -0.42 -10.51
CA SER A 204 -1.49 0.05 -9.15
C SER A 204 -0.32 0.88 -8.61
N ARG A 205 0.93 0.48 -8.88
CA ARG A 205 2.11 1.21 -8.42
C ARG A 205 2.23 2.56 -9.12
N ALA A 206 2.02 2.61 -10.43
CA ALA A 206 2.09 3.84 -11.21
C ALA A 206 1.11 4.89 -10.68
N ALA A 207 -0.11 4.49 -10.30
CA ALA A 207 -1.09 5.37 -9.69
C ALA A 207 -0.80 5.72 -8.21
N PHE A 208 -0.13 4.83 -7.48
CA PHE A 208 0.27 5.06 -6.09
C PHE A 208 1.41 6.07 -5.95
N ILE A 209 2.36 6.12 -6.90
CA ILE A 209 3.51 7.04 -6.84
C ILE A 209 3.07 8.51 -6.71
N PRO A 210 2.15 9.03 -7.54
CA PRO A 210 1.59 10.39 -7.36
C PRO A 210 0.97 10.63 -5.98
N LEU A 211 0.30 9.64 -5.40
CA LEU A 211 -0.27 9.72 -4.05
C LEU A 211 0.83 9.85 -3.00
N LEU A 212 1.88 9.03 -3.11
CA LEU A 212 3.04 9.08 -2.21
C LEU A 212 3.76 10.43 -2.31
N LEU A 213 4.01 10.92 -3.53
CA LEU A 213 4.61 12.24 -3.78
C LEU A 213 3.79 13.34 -3.13
N ARG A 214 2.46 13.33 -3.34
CA ARG A 214 1.56 14.32 -2.74
C ARG A 214 1.61 14.29 -1.21
N LEU A 215 1.73 13.10 -0.62
CA LEU A 215 1.83 12.95 0.83
C LEU A 215 3.10 13.58 1.37
N VAL A 216 4.27 13.26 0.79
CA VAL A 216 5.57 13.77 1.27
C VAL A 216 5.72 15.27 1.07
N GLU A 217 5.08 15.83 0.03
CA GLU A 217 5.03 17.28 -0.22
C GLU A 217 4.07 18.02 0.72
N THR A 218 3.24 17.30 1.50
CA THR A 218 2.25 17.95 2.37
C THR A 218 2.87 18.44 3.69
N PRO A 219 2.84 19.75 4.01
CA PRO A 219 3.44 20.29 5.23
C PRO A 219 2.84 19.73 6.53
N LEU A 220 1.54 19.38 6.50
CA LEU A 220 0.85 18.78 7.65
C LEU A 220 1.44 17.40 8.01
N LEU A 221 1.90 16.62 7.03
CA LEU A 221 2.59 15.37 7.29
C LEU A 221 3.87 15.64 8.08
N VAL A 222 4.72 16.56 7.60
CA VAL A 222 6.01 16.89 8.24
C VAL A 222 5.78 17.30 9.69
N ARG A 223 4.81 18.18 9.94
CA ARG A 223 4.42 18.59 11.31
C ARG A 223 3.96 17.41 12.17
N ALA A 224 3.17 16.50 11.59
CA ALA A 224 2.65 15.34 12.30
C ALA A 224 3.74 14.33 12.65
N VAL A 225 4.63 14.00 11.69
CA VAL A 225 5.71 13.03 11.91
C VAL A 225 6.84 13.59 12.77
N SER A 226 6.98 14.91 12.87
CA SER A 226 7.97 15.55 13.75
C SER A 226 7.67 15.39 15.24
N GLN A 227 6.42 15.08 15.59
CA GLN A 227 6.02 14.93 16.98
C GLN A 227 6.71 13.73 17.66
N PRO A 228 7.09 13.82 18.95
CA PRO A 228 7.78 12.73 19.66
C PRO A 228 7.00 11.40 19.66
N PHE A 229 5.68 11.46 19.84
CA PHE A 229 4.81 10.27 19.84
C PHE A 229 4.71 9.60 18.47
N ALA A 230 5.07 10.29 17.38
CA ALA A 230 5.06 9.74 16.02
C ALA A 230 6.35 8.98 15.66
N LYS A 231 7.35 8.90 16.55
CA LYS A 231 8.66 8.26 16.29
C LYS A 231 8.55 6.85 15.69
N GLY A 232 7.64 6.03 16.21
CA GLY A 232 7.42 4.66 15.69
C GLY A 232 6.89 4.66 14.25
N ILE A 233 5.89 5.50 13.96
CA ILE A 233 5.30 5.63 12.63
C ILE A 233 6.32 6.23 11.66
N ARG A 234 7.09 7.22 12.08
CA ARG A 234 8.14 7.87 11.28
C ARG A 234 9.24 6.88 10.88
N LYS A 235 9.75 6.09 11.82
CA LYS A 235 10.75 5.04 11.54
C LYS A 235 10.20 3.96 10.60
N HIS A 236 8.94 3.55 10.81
CA HIS A 236 8.27 2.62 9.92
C HIS A 236 8.18 3.19 8.50
N PHE A 237 7.66 4.40 8.35
CA PHE A 237 7.54 5.08 7.06
C PHE A 237 8.89 5.23 6.36
N SER A 238 9.93 5.66 7.05
CA SER A 238 11.30 5.78 6.50
C SER A 238 11.84 4.45 5.98
N ARG A 239 11.65 3.37 6.74
CA ARG A 239 12.06 2.02 6.33
C ARG A 239 11.28 1.51 5.12
N SER A 240 9.95 1.63 5.15
CA SER A 240 9.10 1.20 4.04
C SER A 240 9.42 2.00 2.77
N LEU A 241 9.66 3.30 2.89
CA LEU A 241 10.06 4.18 1.78
C LEU A 241 11.41 3.77 1.18
N SER A 242 12.42 3.54 2.03
CA SER A 242 13.75 3.10 1.57
C SER A 242 13.69 1.81 0.75
N ARG A 243 12.93 0.82 1.23
CA ARG A 243 12.76 -0.46 0.53
C ARG A 243 11.95 -0.31 -0.75
N PHE A 244 10.93 0.55 -0.74
CA PHE A 244 10.10 0.81 -1.91
C PHE A 244 10.91 1.49 -3.02
N ILE A 245 11.71 2.50 -2.70
CA ILE A 245 12.59 3.20 -3.65
C ILE A 245 13.52 2.22 -4.38
N GLN A 246 14.09 1.25 -3.68
CA GLN A 246 14.96 0.22 -4.28
C GLN A 246 14.25 -0.66 -5.33
N THR A 247 12.92 -0.68 -5.34
CA THR A 247 12.13 -1.42 -6.33
C THR A 247 11.67 -0.57 -7.52
N LEU A 248 11.97 0.73 -7.52
CA LEU A 248 11.60 1.67 -8.58
C LEU A 248 12.72 1.79 -9.61
N GLN A 249 12.34 2.02 -10.86
CA GLN A 249 13.30 2.41 -11.90
C GLN A 249 13.78 3.86 -11.67
N PRO A 250 15.04 4.19 -12.02
CA PRO A 250 15.55 5.55 -11.90
C PRO A 250 14.67 6.56 -12.63
N ALA A 251 14.18 7.57 -11.91
CA ALA A 251 13.34 8.64 -12.46
C ALA A 251 13.38 9.88 -11.55
N PRO A 252 13.07 11.10 -12.05
CA PRO A 252 13.16 12.33 -11.27
C PRO A 252 12.30 12.35 -10.00
N PHE A 253 11.20 11.60 -9.97
CA PHE A 253 10.38 11.49 -8.77
C PHE A 253 11.03 10.63 -7.68
N VAL A 254 11.92 9.69 -8.05
CA VAL A 254 12.68 8.87 -7.09
C VAL A 254 13.62 9.76 -6.30
N ASP A 255 14.31 10.69 -6.97
CA ASP A 255 15.20 11.67 -6.32
C ASP A 255 14.44 12.52 -5.30
N ARG A 256 13.20 12.92 -5.61
CA ARG A 256 12.34 13.67 -4.67
C ARG A 256 11.97 12.85 -3.44
N LEU A 257 11.62 11.58 -3.63
CA LEU A 257 11.31 10.66 -2.52
C LEU A 257 12.54 10.42 -1.66
N GLU A 258 13.71 10.29 -2.28
CA GLU A 258 14.98 10.09 -1.60
C GLU A 258 15.39 11.35 -0.83
N MET A 259 15.25 12.54 -1.42
CA MET A 259 15.48 13.83 -0.75
C MET A 259 14.56 13.98 0.48
N PHE A 260 13.28 13.59 0.39
CA PHE A 260 12.40 13.60 1.56
C PHE A 260 12.93 12.66 2.67
N ARG A 261 13.43 11.48 2.30
CA ARG A 261 13.99 10.49 3.24
C ARG A 261 15.26 11.01 3.92
N THR A 262 16.20 11.56 3.17
CA THR A 262 17.50 12.01 3.69
C THR A 262 17.44 13.37 4.35
N ASP A 263 16.68 14.32 3.80
CA ASP A 263 16.74 15.71 4.24
C ASP A 263 15.65 16.06 5.24
N THR A 264 14.52 15.34 5.23
CA THR A 264 13.42 15.57 6.16
C THR A 264 13.37 14.51 7.24
N LEU A 265 13.24 13.23 6.86
CA LEU A 265 13.06 12.17 7.87
C LEU A 265 14.33 11.91 8.69
N ALA A 266 15.51 11.92 8.08
CA ALA A 266 16.76 11.66 8.81
C ALA A 266 17.08 12.76 9.85
N LYS A 267 16.70 14.02 9.58
CA LYS A 267 16.86 15.12 10.56
C LYS A 267 15.96 14.96 11.78
N LEU A 268 14.81 14.31 11.63
CA LEU A 268 13.83 14.07 12.71
C LEU A 268 14.17 12.85 13.57
N ASP A 269 15.00 11.94 13.05
CA ASP A 269 15.59 10.82 13.78
C ASP A 269 17.12 10.91 13.71
N PRO A 270 17.74 11.91 14.38
CA PRO A 270 19.19 11.94 14.47
C PRO A 270 19.65 10.60 15.03
N ILE A 271 20.66 10.01 14.38
CA ILE A 271 21.26 8.74 14.80
C ILE A 271 21.51 8.86 16.31
N ASP A 272 20.89 7.99 17.11
CA ASP A 272 21.13 7.98 18.55
C ASP A 272 22.64 8.00 18.74
N LYS A 273 23.20 9.00 19.44
CA LYS A 273 24.66 9.19 19.58
C LYS A 273 25.38 7.91 20.01
N LYS A 274 24.66 7.01 20.67
CA LYS A 274 25.11 5.65 21.05
C LYS A 274 25.33 4.71 19.86
N ASN A 275 24.47 4.76 18.86
CA ASN A 275 24.62 4.01 17.60
C ASN A 275 25.68 4.64 16.70
N GLN A 276 25.84 5.96 16.74
CA GLN A 276 26.91 6.64 16.02
C GLN A 276 28.29 6.34 16.63
N ALA A 277 28.39 6.32 17.97
CA ALA A 277 29.60 5.88 18.66
C ALA A 277 29.93 4.40 18.37
N ALA A 278 28.92 3.52 18.33
CA ALA A 278 29.12 2.12 17.98
C ALA A 278 29.51 1.92 16.50
N ALA A 279 28.91 2.68 15.58
CA ALA A 279 29.25 2.62 14.16
C ALA A 279 30.63 3.22 13.87
N ASN A 280 30.99 4.32 14.54
CA ASN A 280 32.32 4.91 14.44
C ASN A 280 33.38 4.00 15.08
N ALA A 281 33.09 3.39 16.23
CA ALA A 281 34.01 2.42 16.86
C ALA A 281 34.22 1.18 15.98
N ALA A 282 33.17 0.66 15.33
CA ALA A 282 33.30 -0.45 14.39
C ALA A 282 34.06 -0.06 13.11
N MET A 283 33.94 1.20 12.66
CA MET A 283 34.71 1.71 11.53
C MET A 283 36.18 1.92 11.90
N ASP A 284 36.46 2.46 13.09
CA ASP A 284 37.82 2.61 13.61
C ASP A 284 38.47 1.24 13.84
N GLU A 285 37.72 0.23 14.31
CA GLU A 285 38.22 -1.14 14.44
C GLU A 285 38.59 -1.75 13.07
N LEU A 286 37.77 -1.54 12.03
CA LEU A 286 38.10 -1.98 10.67
C LEU A 286 39.32 -1.24 10.09
N LEU A 287 39.46 0.05 10.36
CA LEU A 287 40.62 0.84 9.94
C LEU A 287 41.89 0.41 10.69
N GLU A 288 41.82 0.16 12.00
CA GLU A 288 42.92 -0.37 12.82
C GLU A 288 43.35 -1.77 12.35
N THR A 289 42.41 -2.61 11.91
CA THR A 289 42.72 -3.93 11.35
C THR A 289 43.40 -3.83 9.96
N THR A 290 43.30 -2.68 9.29
CA THR A 290 43.85 -2.44 7.95
C THR A 290 45.23 -1.76 7.96
N VAL A 291 45.74 -1.30 9.12
CA VAL A 291 47.07 -0.66 9.23
C VAL A 291 48.24 -1.67 9.19
N GLY A 292 47.97 -2.96 8.95
CA GLY A 292 48.97 -4.03 8.87
C GLY A 292 49.30 -4.54 7.46
N LEU A 293 49.02 -3.77 6.40
CA LEU A 293 49.27 -4.18 5.00
C LEU A 293 50.29 -3.28 4.27
N ASP A 294 51.38 -2.89 4.94
CA ASP A 294 52.59 -2.44 4.27
C ASP A 294 53.38 -3.65 3.74
N ASN A 295 52.86 -4.34 2.72
CA ASN A 295 53.70 -5.05 1.73
C ASN A 295 52.94 -5.58 0.49
N PHE A 296 52.04 -4.80 -0.11
CA PHE A 296 51.62 -5.12 -1.47
C PHE A 296 52.61 -4.53 -2.47
N VAL A 297 53.62 -5.33 -2.82
CA VAL A 297 54.38 -5.13 -4.06
C VAL A 297 53.38 -5.23 -5.21
N ILE A 298 53.10 -4.11 -5.85
CA ILE A 298 52.36 -4.06 -7.10
C ILE A 298 53.23 -4.76 -8.14
N GLN A 299 52.88 -6.00 -8.51
CA GLN A 299 53.41 -6.57 -9.74
C GLN A 299 52.73 -5.85 -10.90
N ASP A 300 53.53 -5.16 -11.71
CA ASP A 300 53.08 -4.50 -12.94
C ASP A 300 52.27 -5.48 -13.78
N ILE A 301 50.99 -5.17 -13.97
CA ILE A 301 50.12 -5.89 -14.89
C ILE A 301 50.58 -5.53 -16.30
N PRO A 302 51.06 -6.48 -17.14
CA PRO A 302 51.38 -6.17 -18.52
C PRO A 302 50.08 -5.79 -19.25
N ILE A 303 50.06 -4.58 -19.80
CA ILE A 303 48.97 -4.06 -20.61
C ILE A 303 48.87 -4.93 -21.87
N SER A 304 47.95 -5.89 -21.86
CA SER A 304 47.62 -6.68 -23.04
C SER A 304 46.81 -5.81 -24.00
N ASN A 305 47.46 -5.26 -25.02
CA ASN A 305 46.80 -4.65 -26.16
C ASN A 305 46.10 -5.74 -27.01
N THR A 306 44.89 -6.12 -26.64
CA THR A 306 44.03 -6.96 -27.51
C THR A 306 43.34 -6.08 -28.55
N ARG A 307 43.98 -5.87 -29.70
CA ARG A 307 43.28 -5.54 -30.94
C ARG A 307 42.50 -6.78 -31.38
N VAL A 308 41.27 -6.95 -30.89
CA VAL A 308 40.32 -7.91 -31.48
C VAL A 308 39.42 -7.13 -32.42
N ALA A 309 39.65 -7.30 -33.72
CA ALA A 309 38.81 -6.75 -34.76
C ALA A 309 37.41 -7.39 -34.68
N LEU A 310 36.38 -6.54 -34.59
CA LEU A 310 34.98 -6.94 -34.63
C LEU A 310 34.65 -7.38 -36.08
N TYR A 311 34.50 -8.67 -36.34
CA TYR A 311 33.94 -9.16 -37.61
C TYR A 311 32.43 -9.29 -37.46
N ILE A 312 31.68 -8.38 -38.08
CA ILE A 312 30.23 -8.48 -38.23
C ILE A 312 29.95 -9.29 -39.49
N TYR A 313 29.33 -10.46 -39.34
CA TYR A 313 28.81 -11.25 -40.45
C TYR A 313 27.32 -10.92 -40.63
N LEU A 314 26.97 -10.13 -41.64
CA LEU A 314 25.59 -9.90 -42.06
C LEU A 314 25.20 -10.99 -43.05
N ASN A 315 24.31 -11.89 -42.65
CA ASN A 315 23.64 -12.80 -43.58
C ASN A 315 22.31 -12.16 -43.97
N ALA A 316 22.18 -11.77 -45.25
CA ALA A 316 20.92 -11.37 -45.84
C ALA A 316 20.31 -12.59 -46.55
N SER A 317 19.12 -12.99 -46.14
CA SER A 317 18.21 -13.85 -46.90
C SER A 317 16.77 -13.46 -46.58
#